data_AF-A0AB37T155-F1
#
_entry.id   AF-A0AB37T155-F1
#
_cell.length_a   1.000
_cell.length_b   1.000
_cell.length_c   1.000
_cell.angle_alpha   90.00
_cell.angle_beta   90.00
_cell.angle_gamma   90.00
#
_symmetry.space_group_name_H-M   'P 1'
#
loop_
_entity.id
_entity.type
_entity.pdbx_description
1 polymer ?
#
loop_
_entity_poly.entity_id
_entity_poly.type
_entity_poly.pdbx_seq_one_letter_code
_entity_poly.pdbx_strand_id
1 'polypeptide(L)' 'MLQALVDGAITRAQANDWARPWLVDDGFPVEDDLVRRTLDRLFGADLMTSPSSHLHGPADFRAWLDEFDARE' A
#
# COMPACT_ATOMS: atom_id res chain seq x y z
N MET A 1 6.08 -6.46 0.13
CA MET A 1 5.78 -5.31 1.01
C MET A 1 4.45 -5.42 1.72
N LEU A 2 3.36 -5.72 1.02
CA LEU A 2 2.02 -5.76 1.62
C LEU A 2 1.90 -6.73 2.81
N GLN A 3 2.46 -7.94 2.70
CA GLN A 3 2.57 -8.90 3.82
C GLN A 3 3.29 -8.28 5.04
N ALA A 4 4.42 -7.62 4.84
CA ALA A 4 5.19 -7.00 5.93
C ALA A 4 4.44 -5.85 6.63
N LEU A 5 3.58 -5.12 5.89
CA LEU A 5 2.70 -4.10 6.47
C LEU A 5 1.59 -4.75 7.32
N VAL A 6 1.01 -5.85 6.84
CA VAL A 6 -0.01 -6.63 7.57
C VAL A 6 0.55 -7.21 8.86
N ASP A 7 1.75 -7.77 8.81
CA ASP A 7 2.44 -8.35 9.98
C ASP A 7 2.96 -7.28 10.95
N GLY A 8 2.89 -5.99 10.59
CA GLY A 8 3.45 -4.89 11.38
C GLY A 8 4.98 -4.86 11.40
N ALA A 9 5.64 -5.62 10.52
CA ALA A 9 7.10 -5.63 10.36
C ALA A 9 7.63 -4.31 9.76
N ILE A 10 6.78 -3.58 9.02
CA ILE A 10 7.02 -2.21 8.57
C ILE A 10 5.89 -1.29 8.99
N THR A 11 6.20 -0.01 9.13
CA THR A 11 5.23 1.05 9.39
C THR A 11 4.51 1.49 8.11
N ARG A 12 3.38 2.17 8.30
CA ARG A 12 2.58 2.81 7.24
C ARG A 12 3.40 3.80 6.42
N ALA A 13 4.16 4.65 7.11
CA ALA A 13 5.08 5.61 6.49
C ALA A 13 6.15 4.91 5.64
N GLN A 14 6.72 3.80 6.11
CA GLN A 14 7.69 3.02 5.34
C GLN A 14 7.06 2.38 4.08
N ALA A 15 5.82 1.87 4.20
CA ALA A 15 5.10 1.34 3.06
C ALA A 15 4.78 2.43 2.01
N ASN A 16 4.37 3.62 2.48
CA ASN A 16 4.11 4.78 1.63
C ASN A 16 5.38 5.23 0.89
N ASP A 17 6.45 5.48 1.63
CA ASP A 17 7.72 5.94 1.06
C ASP A 17 8.29 4.95 0.03
N TRP A 18 8.18 3.64 0.31
CA TRP A 18 8.59 2.60 -0.62
C TRP A 18 7.78 2.59 -1.91
N ALA A 19 6.47 2.86 -1.85
CA ALA A 19 5.57 2.84 -3.01
C ALA A 19 5.69 4.12 -3.88
N ARG A 20 6.04 5.25 -3.26
CA ARG A 20 6.13 6.57 -3.89
C ARG A 20 6.91 6.61 -5.22
N PRO A 21 8.15 6.10 -5.34
CA PRO A 21 8.90 6.19 -6.60
C PRO A 21 8.25 5.39 -7.74
N TRP A 22 7.44 4.38 -7.46
CA TRP A 22 6.79 3.56 -8.50
C TRP A 22 5.52 4.19 -9.07
N LEU A 23 4.95 5.19 -8.38
CA LEU A 23 3.70 5.86 -8.78
C LEU A 23 3.92 7.30 -9.24
N VAL A 24 4.91 7.99 -8.68
CA VAL A 24 5.15 9.42 -8.90
C VAL A 24 6.26 9.67 -9.92
N ASP A 25 7.19 8.72 -10.08
CA ASP A 25 8.26 8.84 -11.05
C ASP A 25 7.83 8.22 -12.39
N ASP A 26 7.74 9.04 -13.45
CA ASP A 26 7.40 8.60 -14.81
C ASP A 26 8.44 7.62 -15.41
N GLY A 27 9.55 7.35 -14.73
CA GLY A 27 10.60 6.45 -15.20
C GLY A 27 10.23 4.97 -15.22
N PHE A 28 9.19 4.55 -14.48
CA PHE A 28 8.80 3.15 -14.35
C PHE A 28 7.28 2.96 -14.49
N PRO A 29 6.74 2.93 -15.73
CA PRO A 29 5.33 2.64 -15.93
C PRO A 29 5.01 1.21 -15.48
N VAL A 30 4.15 1.10 -14.48
CA VAL A 30 3.63 -0.19 -14.00
C VAL A 30 2.44 -0.57 -14.87
N GLU A 31 2.65 -1.49 -15.81
CA GLU A 31 1.63 -1.93 -16.77
C GLU A 31 0.61 -2.90 -16.16
N ASP A 32 1.00 -3.65 -15.14
CA ASP A 32 0.12 -4.59 -14.47
C ASP A 32 -0.85 -3.86 -13.53
N ASP A 33 -2.14 -3.95 -13.83
CA ASP A 33 -3.21 -3.31 -13.05
C ASP A 33 -3.28 -3.81 -11.60
N LEU A 34 -2.96 -5.08 -11.33
CA LEU A 34 -2.95 -5.62 -9.98
C LEU A 34 -1.79 -5.01 -9.20
N VAL A 35 -0.59 -5.01 -9.78
CA VAL A 35 0.61 -4.41 -9.16
C VAL A 35 0.39 -2.90 -8.93
N ARG A 36 -0.17 -2.20 -9.91
CA ARG A 36 -0.45 -0.76 -9.82
C ARG A 36 -1.44 -0.45 -8.69
N ARG A 37 -2.52 -1.22 -8.54
CA ARG A 37 -3.47 -1.06 -7.41
C ARG A 37 -2.83 -1.36 -6.07
N THR A 38 -1.96 -2.36 -5.99
CA THR A 38 -1.25 -2.68 -4.75
C THR A 38 -0.30 -1.55 -4.36
N LEU A 39 0.40 -0.96 -5.33
CA LEU A 39 1.25 0.21 -5.09
C LEU A 39 0.42 1.41 -4.60
N ASP A 40 -0.72 1.69 -5.23
CA ASP A 40 -1.63 2.77 -4.82
C ASP A 40 -2.08 2.64 -3.36
N ARG A 41 -2.45 1.41 -2.94
CA ARG A 41 -2.81 1.08 -1.55
C ARG A 41 -1.67 1.28 -0.57
N LEU A 42 -0.45 0.87 -0.93
CA LEU A 42 0.74 1.07 -0.11
C LEU A 42 1.08 2.56 0.03
N PHE A 43 0.97 3.32 -1.07
CA PHE A 43 1.15 4.77 -1.07
C PHE A 43 0.10 5.50 -0.22
N GLY A 44 -1.14 4.98 -0.19
CA GLY A 44 -2.22 5.48 0.66
C GLY A 44 -2.18 5.02 2.13
N ALA A 45 -1.32 4.07 2.50
CA ALA A 45 -1.37 3.43 3.83
C ALA A 45 -1.15 4.38 5.01
N ASP A 46 -0.44 5.48 4.76
CA ASP A 46 -0.14 6.55 5.74
C ASP A 46 -1.11 7.74 5.66
N LEU A 47 -2.12 7.68 4.77
CA LEU A 47 -3.07 8.79 4.62
C LEU A 47 -3.91 8.95 5.89
N MET A 48 -4.02 10.20 6.36
CA MET A 48 -4.75 10.54 7.59
C MET A 48 -6.12 11.13 7.26
N THR A 49 -7.17 10.66 7.95
CA THR A 49 -8.52 11.27 7.90
C THR A 49 -8.65 12.42 8.89
N SER A 50 -7.83 12.42 9.93
CA SER A 50 -7.78 13.42 10.99
C SER A 50 -6.39 13.41 11.63
N PRO A 51 -5.98 14.45 12.38
CA PRO A 51 -4.65 14.52 13.00
C PRO A 51 -4.30 13.35 13.94
N SER A 52 -5.30 12.61 14.40
CA SER A 52 -5.15 11.45 15.30
C SER A 52 -5.60 10.12 14.69
N SER A 53 -6.01 10.10 13.41
CA SER A 53 -6.59 8.91 12.81
C SER A 53 -6.16 8.70 11.36
N HIS A 54 -5.76 7.47 11.07
CA HIS A 54 -5.42 7.05 9.71
C HIS A 54 -6.69 6.64 8.96
N LEU A 55 -6.70 6.86 7.65
CA LEU A 55 -7.78 6.41 6.76
C LEU A 55 -7.90 4.89 6.75
N HIS A 56 -6.76 4.21 6.79
CA HIS A 56 -6.71 2.75 6.70
C HIS A 56 -6.27 2.13 8.02
N GLY A 57 -6.80 0.96 8.34
CA GLY A 57 -6.47 0.17 9.51
C GLY A 57 -5.79 -1.15 9.15
N PRO A 58 -5.38 -1.93 10.17
CA PRO A 58 -4.89 -3.30 9.97
C PRO A 58 -5.89 -4.20 9.23
N ALA A 59 -7.21 -3.97 9.41
CA ALA A 59 -8.26 -4.69 8.71
C ALA A 59 -8.23 -4.42 7.19
N ASP A 60 -8.04 -3.16 6.78
CA ASP A 60 -7.88 -2.80 5.37
C ASP A 60 -6.64 -3.46 4.77
N PHE A 61 -5.52 -3.43 5.50
CA PHE A 61 -4.27 -4.04 5.03
C PHE A 61 -4.43 -5.53 4.77
N ARG A 62 -5.13 -6.23 5.67
CA ARG A 62 -5.42 -7.65 5.52
C ARG A 62 -6.34 -7.92 4.32
N ALA A 63 -7.37 -7.10 4.13
CA ALA A 63 -8.26 -7.20 2.97
C ALA A 63 -7.50 -6.97 1.65
N TRP A 64 -6.57 -6.02 1.62
CA TRP A 64 -5.76 -5.76 0.42
C TRP A 64 -4.86 -6.93 0.06
N LEU A 65 -4.29 -7.59 1.07
CA LEU A 65 -3.43 -8.76 0.87
C LEU A 65 -4.25 -9.94 0.33
N ASP A 66 -5.42 -10.18 0.90
CA ASP A 66 -6.35 -11.23 0.45
C ASP A 66 -6.78 -11.01 -1.01
N GLU A 67 -7.11 -9.78 -1.38
CA GLU A 67 -7.44 -9.42 -2.76
C GLU A 67 -6.28 -9.55 -3.74
N PHE A 68 -5.04 -9.40 -3.26
CA PHE A 68 -3.84 -9.57 -4.06
C PHE A 68 -3.57 -11.06 -4.30
N ASP A 69 -3.58 -11.87 -3.24
CA ASP A 69 -3.36 -13.32 -3.29
C ASP A 69 -4.44 -14.04 -4.11
N ALA A 70 -5.70 -13.59 -4.02
CA ALA A 70 -6.81 -14.15 -4.80
C ALA A 70 -6.74 -13.84 -6.31
N ARG A 71 -5.79 -13.00 -6.75
CA ARG A 71 -5.65 -12.55 -8.15
C ARG A 71 -4.28 -12.90 -8.76
N GLU A 72 -3.39 -13.55 -8.02
CA GLU A 72 -2.15 -14.15 -8.54
C GLU A 72 -2.35 -15.57 -9.10
#